data_AF-A0A1P8US74-F1
#
_entry.id   AF-A0A1P8US74-F1
#
_cell.length_a   1.000
_cell.length_b   1.000
_cell.length_c   1.000
_cell.angle_alpha   90.00
_cell.angle_beta   90.00
_cell.angle_gamma   90.00
#
_symmetry.space_group_name_H-M   'P 1'
#
loop_
_entity.id
_entity.type
_entity.pdbx_description
1 polymer ?
#
loop_
_entity_poly.entity_id
_entity_poly.type
_entity_poly.pdbx_seq_one_letter_code
_entity_poly.pdbx_strand_id
1 'polypeptide(L)'
;MVQRLACDGFKVVVNYSNGAGSAQEVADTIAAEGGEAIVVQADVADPAAVAAMFDAAEQSFGGIDVVVNNAGIMRLAPIVDFADDAFDQSIAINLKGTFNVTREAGKRLRSGGRIINLSTSVIGMRLPTYGVYIATKAAVEGLTQVLAQEMRGRNITVNAVAPGPTATDLFLEGKSPELIDRMSKMSPLERLGQPEDIASVVSFLAGPDGGWVSGQTLRANGGMC
;
A
#
# COMPACT_ATOMS: atom_id res chain seq x y z
N MET A 1 3.00 7.30 -5.71
CA MET A 1 3.91 6.14 -5.51
C MET A 1 4.44 5.62 -6.83
N VAL A 2 3.57 5.13 -7.73
CA VAL A 2 3.97 4.56 -9.03
C VAL A 2 4.87 5.50 -9.83
N GLN A 3 4.41 6.74 -10.09
CA GLN A 3 5.19 7.77 -10.78
C GLN A 3 6.54 8.02 -10.10
N ARG A 4 6.56 8.22 -8.78
CA ARG A 4 7.81 8.41 -8.03
C ARG A 4 8.80 7.26 -8.22
N LEU A 5 8.36 6.01 -8.12
CA LEU A 5 9.25 4.86 -8.32
C LEU A 5 9.74 4.79 -9.78
N ALA A 6 8.91 5.14 -10.76
CA ALA A 6 9.36 5.24 -12.14
C ALA A 6 10.43 6.33 -12.31
N CYS A 7 10.25 7.51 -11.70
CA CYS A 7 11.27 8.57 -11.70
C CYS A 7 12.59 8.13 -11.02
N ASP A 8 12.50 7.27 -10.00
CA ASP A 8 13.67 6.69 -9.33
C ASP A 8 14.36 5.59 -10.19
N GLY A 9 13.84 5.28 -11.38
CA GLY A 9 14.43 4.36 -12.35
C GLY A 9 13.86 2.92 -12.31
N PHE A 10 12.80 2.67 -11.54
CA PHE A 10 12.13 1.38 -11.56
C PHE A 10 11.28 1.21 -12.82
N LYS A 11 11.30 0.00 -13.39
CA LYS A 11 10.26 -0.44 -14.32
C LYS A 11 9.05 -0.88 -13.52
N VAL A 12 7.86 -0.40 -13.84
CA VAL A 12 6.71 -0.50 -12.92
C VAL A 12 5.56 -1.32 -13.52
N VAL A 13 5.04 -2.25 -12.74
CA VAL A 13 3.74 -2.88 -13.02
C VAL A 13 2.66 -2.10 -12.28
N VAL A 14 1.75 -1.49 -13.02
CA VAL A 14 0.58 -0.79 -12.48
C VAL A 14 -0.55 -1.79 -12.33
N ASN A 15 -0.75 -2.29 -11.10
CA ASN A 15 -1.89 -3.13 -10.78
C ASN A 15 -3.16 -2.31 -10.59
N TYR A 16 -4.27 -2.84 -11.11
CA TYR A 16 -5.60 -2.34 -10.83
C TYR A 16 -6.59 -3.50 -10.72
N SER A 17 -7.65 -3.34 -9.92
CA SER A 17 -8.80 -4.26 -9.91
C SER A 17 -9.93 -3.71 -10.79
N ASN A 18 -10.21 -2.42 -10.64
CA ASN A 18 -11.15 -1.61 -11.42
C ASN A 18 -10.43 -0.34 -11.91
N GLY A 19 -10.93 0.28 -12.98
CA GLY A 19 -10.37 1.55 -13.48
C GLY A 19 -9.19 1.38 -14.44
N ALA A 20 -9.37 0.58 -15.49
CA ALA A 20 -8.36 0.37 -16.53
C ALA A 20 -7.88 1.68 -17.17
N GLY A 21 -8.78 2.66 -17.37
CA GLY A 21 -8.45 3.96 -17.95
C GLY A 21 -7.43 4.72 -17.10
N SER A 22 -7.70 4.91 -15.81
CA SER A 22 -6.77 5.60 -14.90
C SER A 22 -5.44 4.86 -14.74
N ALA A 23 -5.46 3.52 -14.75
CA ALA A 23 -4.23 2.74 -14.73
C ALA A 23 -3.39 2.93 -16.01
N GLN A 24 -4.05 3.01 -17.16
CA GLN A 24 -3.42 3.29 -18.45
C GLN A 24 -2.85 4.71 -18.51
N GLU A 25 -3.60 5.72 -18.05
CA GLU A 25 -3.12 7.11 -17.98
C GLU A 25 -1.83 7.24 -17.16
N VAL A 26 -1.73 6.50 -16.04
CA VAL A 26 -0.50 6.46 -15.23
C VAL A 26 0.65 5.83 -16.01
N ALA A 27 0.43 4.72 -16.71
CA ALA A 27 1.47 4.08 -17.52
C ALA A 27 1.91 4.97 -18.70
N ASP A 28 0.96 5.64 -19.36
CA ASP A 28 1.24 6.57 -20.46
C ASP A 28 2.04 7.78 -19.97
N THR A 29 1.72 8.30 -18.78
CA THR A 29 2.49 9.38 -18.14
C THR A 29 3.93 8.94 -17.88
N ILE A 30 4.12 7.74 -17.33
CA ILE A 30 5.46 7.19 -17.06
C ILE A 30 6.26 7.03 -18.36
N ALA A 31 5.61 6.53 -19.42
CA ALA A 31 6.24 6.37 -20.72
C ALA A 31 6.63 7.73 -21.34
N ALA A 32 5.77 8.75 -21.21
CA ALA A 32 6.06 10.11 -21.67
C ALA A 32 7.25 10.75 -20.94
N GLU A 33 7.48 10.36 -19.68
CA GLU A 33 8.64 10.80 -18.88
C GLU A 33 9.89 9.92 -19.11
N GLY A 34 9.83 8.94 -20.00
CA GLY A 34 10.95 8.07 -20.38
C GLY A 34 11.13 6.84 -19.49
N GLY A 35 10.19 6.55 -18.60
CA GLY A 35 10.13 5.32 -17.82
C GLY A 35 9.46 4.16 -18.58
N GLU A 36 9.50 2.96 -17.98
CA GLU A 36 8.82 1.78 -18.51
C GLU A 36 7.73 1.32 -17.54
N ALA A 37 6.50 1.20 -18.03
CA ALA A 37 5.39 0.67 -17.25
C ALA A 37 4.50 -0.26 -18.07
N ILE A 38 3.96 -1.28 -17.42
CA ILE A 38 2.87 -2.10 -17.96
C ILE A 38 1.69 -2.06 -17.00
N VAL A 39 0.49 -2.26 -17.53
CA VAL A 39 -0.75 -2.27 -16.75
C VAL A 39 -1.26 -3.71 -16.66
N VAL A 40 -1.55 -4.18 -15.45
CA VAL A 40 -2.02 -5.55 -15.22
C VAL A 40 -3.25 -5.54 -14.32
N GLN A 41 -4.35 -6.07 -14.84
CA GLN A 41 -5.55 -6.26 -14.03
C GLN A 41 -5.37 -7.47 -13.11
N ALA A 42 -5.49 -7.26 -11.80
CA ALA A 42 -5.61 -8.35 -10.85
C ALA A 42 -6.35 -7.88 -9.60
N ASP A 43 -7.41 -8.61 -9.23
CA ASP A 43 -7.99 -8.48 -7.90
C ASP A 43 -7.06 -9.17 -6.90
N VAL A 44 -6.52 -8.40 -5.95
CA VAL A 44 -5.61 -8.91 -4.92
C VAL A 44 -6.27 -9.98 -4.04
N ALA A 45 -7.60 -9.98 -3.91
CA ALA A 45 -8.33 -10.99 -3.15
C ALA A 45 -8.32 -12.39 -3.82
N ASP A 46 -8.06 -12.45 -5.13
CA ASP A 46 -7.92 -13.67 -5.91
C ASP A 46 -6.44 -14.10 -6.01
N PRO A 47 -6.04 -15.21 -5.35
CA PRO A 47 -4.66 -15.68 -5.39
C PRO A 47 -4.19 -16.08 -6.80
N ALA A 48 -5.08 -16.51 -7.70
CA ALA A 48 -4.70 -16.87 -9.06
C ALA A 48 -4.39 -15.63 -9.90
N ALA A 49 -5.23 -14.58 -9.79
CA ALA A 49 -4.97 -13.30 -10.43
C ALA A 49 -3.66 -12.66 -9.93
N VAL A 50 -3.38 -12.73 -8.62
CA VAL A 50 -2.10 -12.27 -8.06
C VAL A 50 -0.92 -13.05 -8.63
N ALA A 51 -1.00 -14.38 -8.73
CA ALA A 51 0.09 -15.17 -9.32
C ALA A 51 0.33 -14.78 -10.78
N ALA A 52 -0.73 -14.64 -11.58
CA ALA A 52 -0.64 -14.21 -12.97
C ALA A 52 -0.04 -12.79 -13.13
N MET A 53 -0.31 -11.89 -12.17
CA MET A 53 0.31 -10.56 -12.14
C MET A 53 1.82 -10.64 -11.92
N PHE A 54 2.29 -11.53 -11.04
CA PHE A 54 3.72 -11.76 -10.84
C PHE A 54 4.35 -12.41 -12.08
N ASP A 55 3.67 -13.37 -12.71
CA ASP A 55 4.12 -13.99 -13.97
C ASP A 55 4.31 -12.93 -15.07
N ALA A 56 3.36 -11.99 -15.21
CA ALA A 56 3.45 -10.89 -16.17
C ALA A 56 4.65 -9.97 -15.87
N ALA A 57 4.90 -9.63 -14.60
CA ALA A 57 6.05 -8.82 -14.19
C ALA A 57 7.38 -9.50 -14.56
N GLU A 58 7.50 -10.81 -14.29
CA GLU A 58 8.68 -11.61 -14.61
C GLU A 58 8.87 -11.74 -16.13
N GLN A 59 7.79 -11.92 -16.89
CA GLN A 59 7.85 -12.01 -18.35
C GLN A 59 8.29 -10.69 -19.00
N SER A 60 7.81 -9.55 -18.49
CA SER A 60 8.11 -8.24 -19.07
C SER A 60 9.48 -7.69 -18.64
N PHE A 61 9.90 -7.91 -17.39
CA PHE A 61 11.08 -7.26 -16.82
C PHE A 61 12.16 -8.24 -16.32
N GLY A 62 11.93 -9.55 -16.47
CA GLY A 62 12.89 -10.61 -16.13
C GLY A 62 13.01 -10.92 -14.64
N GLY A 63 12.19 -10.29 -13.78
CA GLY A 63 12.18 -10.52 -12.33
C GLY A 63 11.64 -9.33 -11.55
N ILE A 64 11.58 -9.49 -10.23
CA ILE A 64 10.90 -8.55 -9.32
C ILE A 64 11.85 -8.15 -8.19
N ASP A 65 12.10 -6.85 -8.07
CA ASP A 65 13.00 -6.29 -7.06
C ASP A 65 12.21 -5.64 -5.91
N VAL A 66 11.05 -5.03 -6.18
CA VAL A 66 10.24 -4.31 -5.20
C VAL A 66 8.76 -4.63 -5.38
N VAL A 67 8.05 -4.84 -4.27
CA VAL A 67 6.59 -4.96 -4.22
C VAL A 67 6.02 -3.97 -3.22
N VAL A 68 5.04 -3.18 -3.65
CA VAL A 68 4.31 -2.22 -2.82
C VAL A 68 2.82 -2.60 -2.73
N ASN A 69 2.39 -3.09 -1.57
CA ASN A 69 1.01 -3.47 -1.29
C ASN A 69 0.17 -2.26 -0.87
N ASN A 70 -0.38 -1.56 -1.85
CA ASN A 70 -1.21 -0.37 -1.63
C ASN A 70 -2.73 -0.64 -1.70
N ALA A 71 -3.17 -1.66 -2.45
CA ALA A 71 -4.60 -1.92 -2.66
C ALA A 71 -5.36 -2.04 -1.33
N GLY A 72 -6.50 -1.37 -1.23
CA GLY A 72 -7.31 -1.39 -0.03
C GLY A 72 -8.59 -0.57 -0.16
N ILE A 73 -9.54 -0.88 0.71
CA ILE A 73 -10.80 -0.17 0.85
C ILE A 73 -10.99 0.31 2.29
N MET A 74 -11.85 1.31 2.48
CA MET A 74 -12.19 1.85 3.78
C MET A 74 -13.71 2.01 3.90
N ARG A 75 -14.36 1.00 4.49
CA ARG A 75 -15.77 1.07 4.88
C ARG A 75 -15.86 1.47 6.35
N LEU A 76 -16.69 2.48 6.64
CA LEU A 76 -16.80 3.08 7.97
C LEU A 76 -18.22 2.88 8.51
N ALA A 77 -18.33 2.22 9.66
CA ALA A 77 -19.57 2.08 10.42
C ALA A 77 -19.24 1.74 11.88
N PRO A 78 -20.13 2.07 12.85
CA PRO A 78 -20.04 1.52 14.20
C PRO A 78 -19.94 -0.02 14.14
N ILE A 79 -19.16 -0.63 15.03
CA ILE A 79 -18.92 -2.09 15.00
C ILE A 79 -20.24 -2.88 15.10
N VAL A 80 -21.19 -2.40 15.91
CA VAL A 80 -22.49 -3.05 16.12
C VAL A 80 -23.42 -2.97 14.91
N ASP A 81 -23.14 -2.06 13.97
CA ASP A 81 -23.95 -1.81 12.77
C ASP A 81 -23.17 -2.14 11.49
N PHE A 82 -21.99 -2.77 11.61
CA PHE A 82 -21.14 -3.06 10.46
C PHE A 82 -21.71 -4.24 9.69
N ALA A 83 -22.07 -4.03 8.42
CA ALA A 83 -22.68 -5.06 7.60
C ALA A 83 -21.71 -6.22 7.30
N ASP A 84 -22.21 -7.45 7.34
CA ASP A 84 -21.41 -8.67 7.14
C ASP A 84 -20.72 -8.71 5.78
N ASP A 85 -21.40 -8.27 4.71
CA ASP A 85 -20.85 -8.20 3.36
C ASP A 85 -19.69 -7.19 3.25
N ALA A 86 -19.82 -6.03 3.88
CA ALA A 86 -18.78 -5.03 3.98
C ALA A 86 -17.61 -5.53 4.84
N PHE A 87 -17.87 -6.34 5.86
CA PHE A 87 -16.85 -6.95 6.70
C PHE A 87 -16.03 -7.94 5.88
N ASP A 88 -16.69 -8.89 5.21
CA ASP A 88 -16.07 -9.88 4.35
C ASP A 88 -15.26 -9.23 3.24
N GLN A 89 -15.79 -8.19 2.59
CA GLN A 89 -15.08 -7.43 1.57
C GLN A 89 -13.81 -6.75 2.14
N SER A 90 -13.91 -6.15 3.33
CA SER A 90 -12.77 -5.50 3.99
C SER A 90 -11.67 -6.51 4.33
N ILE A 91 -12.03 -7.68 4.82
CA ILE A 91 -11.08 -8.77 5.11
C ILE A 91 -10.48 -9.32 3.82
N ALA A 92 -11.30 -9.58 2.80
CA ALA A 92 -10.87 -10.14 1.52
C ALA A 92 -9.84 -9.25 0.82
N ILE A 93 -10.06 -7.93 0.81
CA ILE A 93 -9.18 -6.99 0.10
C ILE A 93 -8.00 -6.59 0.99
N ASN A 94 -8.25 -6.02 2.18
CA ASN A 94 -7.18 -5.38 2.95
C ASN A 94 -6.24 -6.40 3.60
N LEU A 95 -6.77 -7.52 4.08
CA LEU A 95 -5.99 -8.54 4.77
C LEU A 95 -5.59 -9.69 3.83
N LYS A 96 -6.56 -10.44 3.29
CA LYS A 96 -6.27 -11.58 2.42
C LYS A 96 -5.56 -11.14 1.14
N GLY A 97 -5.90 -9.97 0.58
CA GLY A 97 -5.20 -9.40 -0.57
C GLY A 97 -3.73 -9.11 -0.28
N THR A 98 -3.45 -8.42 0.83
CA THR A 98 -2.06 -8.20 1.29
C THR A 98 -1.33 -9.52 1.50
N PHE A 99 -1.97 -10.52 2.12
CA PHE A 99 -1.40 -11.85 2.31
C PHE A 99 -1.07 -12.53 0.96
N ASN A 100 -1.98 -12.52 -0.01
CA ASN A 100 -1.75 -13.14 -1.32
C ASN A 100 -0.54 -12.54 -2.02
N VAL A 101 -0.44 -11.21 -2.06
CA VAL A 101 0.66 -10.51 -2.72
C VAL A 101 1.98 -10.69 -1.96
N THR A 102 1.97 -10.56 -0.63
CA THR A 102 3.18 -10.79 0.18
C THR A 102 3.67 -12.24 0.11
N ARG A 103 2.78 -13.22 -0.03
CA ARG A 103 3.14 -14.62 -0.23
C ARG A 103 3.86 -14.84 -1.56
N GLU A 104 3.36 -14.29 -2.66
CA GLU A 104 4.05 -14.39 -3.95
C GLU A 104 5.37 -13.60 -3.94
N ALA A 105 5.38 -12.43 -3.31
CA ALA A 105 6.59 -11.65 -3.09
C ALA A 105 7.67 -12.45 -2.33
N GLY A 106 7.29 -13.08 -1.21
CA GLY A 106 8.20 -13.90 -0.40
C GLY A 106 8.80 -15.09 -1.16
N LYS A 107 8.08 -15.63 -2.16
CA LYS A 107 8.57 -16.70 -3.02
C LYS A 107 9.47 -16.21 -4.16
N ARG A 108 9.15 -15.07 -4.76
CA ARG A 108 9.64 -14.70 -6.10
C ARG A 108 10.61 -13.52 -6.16
N LEU A 109 10.61 -12.62 -5.17
CA LEU A 109 11.52 -11.45 -5.20
C LEU A 109 12.97 -11.90 -5.36
N ARG A 110 13.78 -11.13 -6.08
CA ARG A 110 15.22 -11.36 -6.12
C ARG A 110 15.86 -11.08 -4.75
N SER A 111 17.02 -11.70 -4.49
CA SER A 111 17.81 -11.40 -3.30
C SER A 111 18.17 -9.91 -3.27
N GLY A 112 18.03 -9.25 -2.13
CA GLY A 112 18.16 -7.78 -2.04
C GLY A 112 16.85 -6.99 -2.17
N GLY A 113 15.75 -7.68 -2.51
CA GLY A 113 14.47 -7.05 -2.81
C GLY A 113 13.73 -6.44 -1.62
N ARG A 114 12.62 -5.74 -1.88
CA ARG A 114 11.89 -4.93 -0.89
C ARG A 114 10.39 -5.21 -0.93
N ILE A 115 9.80 -5.49 0.23
CA ILE A 115 8.34 -5.63 0.39
C ILE A 115 7.86 -4.47 1.27
N ILE A 116 6.92 -3.68 0.76
CA ILE A 116 6.40 -2.49 1.45
C ILE A 116 4.88 -2.61 1.51
N ASN A 117 4.32 -2.70 2.71
CA ASN A 117 2.88 -2.82 2.93
C ASN A 117 2.27 -1.50 3.40
N LEU A 118 1.09 -1.14 2.91
CA LEU A 118 0.39 0.04 3.40
C LEU A 118 -0.51 -0.32 4.59
N SER A 119 -0.14 0.18 5.77
CA SER A 119 -0.95 0.22 6.99
C SER A 119 -1.63 1.60 7.13
N THR A 120 -1.89 2.05 8.35
CA THR A 120 -2.55 3.33 8.64
C THR A 120 -2.21 3.82 10.05
N SER A 121 -2.03 5.12 10.21
CA SER A 121 -1.83 5.73 11.53
C SER A 121 -3.11 5.74 12.39
N VAL A 122 -4.30 5.53 11.81
CA VAL A 122 -5.55 5.54 12.59
C VAL A 122 -5.65 4.41 13.62
N ILE A 123 -4.79 3.38 13.52
CA ILE A 123 -4.60 2.35 14.55
C ILE A 123 -4.27 2.98 15.92
N GLY A 124 -3.43 4.02 15.94
CA GLY A 124 -3.07 4.74 17.17
C GLY A 124 -4.22 5.58 17.73
N MET A 125 -5.03 6.15 16.83
CA MET A 125 -6.08 7.13 17.17
C MET A 125 -7.39 6.48 17.62
N ARG A 126 -7.69 5.26 17.13
CA ARG A 126 -8.88 4.48 17.52
C ARG A 126 -10.20 5.24 17.31
N LEU A 127 -10.30 5.94 16.18
CA LEU A 127 -11.47 6.75 15.86
C LEU A 127 -12.74 5.88 15.80
N PRO A 128 -13.89 6.36 16.33
CA PRO A 128 -15.17 5.70 16.13
C PRO A 128 -15.43 5.45 14.64
N THR A 129 -16.13 4.36 14.31
CA THR A 129 -16.44 3.86 12.95
C THR A 129 -15.30 3.19 12.17
N TYR A 130 -14.05 3.25 12.66
CA TYR A 130 -12.88 2.68 11.98
C TYR A 130 -12.54 1.24 12.40
N GLY A 131 -13.36 0.58 13.24
CA GLY A 131 -13.02 -0.67 13.92
C GLY A 131 -12.52 -1.78 12.98
N VAL A 132 -13.30 -2.13 11.96
CA VAL A 132 -12.95 -3.20 11.00
C VAL A 132 -11.73 -2.80 10.16
N TYR A 133 -11.67 -1.55 9.68
CA TYR A 133 -10.52 -1.05 8.94
C TYR A 133 -9.23 -1.14 9.74
N ILE A 134 -9.24 -0.67 11.00
CA ILE A 134 -8.13 -0.79 11.96
C ILE A 134 -7.73 -2.24 12.15
N ALA A 135 -8.70 -3.15 12.36
CA ALA A 135 -8.41 -4.57 12.54
C ALA A 135 -7.66 -5.15 11.33
N THR A 136 -8.11 -4.84 10.11
CA THR A 136 -7.45 -5.31 8.88
C THR A 136 -6.02 -4.79 8.74
N LYS A 137 -5.78 -3.50 9.02
CA LYS A 137 -4.46 -2.88 8.89
C LYS A 137 -3.51 -3.25 10.02
N ALA A 138 -4.01 -3.48 11.24
CA ALA A 138 -3.21 -4.01 12.33
C ALA A 138 -2.72 -5.44 12.02
N ALA A 139 -3.56 -6.27 11.40
CA ALA A 139 -3.13 -7.59 10.94
C ALA A 139 -2.04 -7.51 9.87
N VAL A 140 -2.09 -6.51 8.97
CA VAL A 140 -1.02 -6.25 8.00
C VAL A 140 0.32 -5.91 8.68
N GLU A 141 0.32 -5.15 9.77
CA GLU A 141 1.54 -4.88 10.55
C GLU A 141 2.11 -6.17 11.16
N GLY A 142 1.25 -7.05 11.69
CA GLY A 142 1.67 -8.36 12.19
C GLY A 142 2.31 -9.24 11.09
N LEU A 143 1.66 -9.34 9.92
CA LEU A 143 2.21 -10.07 8.77
C LEU A 143 3.56 -9.52 8.33
N THR A 144 3.69 -8.19 8.31
CA THR A 144 4.93 -7.49 7.95
C THR A 144 6.10 -7.91 8.86
N GLN A 145 5.88 -7.89 10.17
CA GLN A 145 6.91 -8.19 11.16
C GLN A 145 7.35 -9.65 11.12
N VAL A 146 6.40 -10.58 10.96
CA VAL A 146 6.71 -12.02 10.84
C VAL A 146 7.46 -12.29 9.54
N LEU A 147 6.97 -11.79 8.41
CA LEU A 147 7.58 -12.03 7.10
C LEU A 147 9.00 -11.47 7.03
N ALA A 148 9.28 -10.34 7.70
CA ALA A 148 10.65 -9.80 7.82
C ALA A 148 11.63 -10.82 8.43
N GLN A 149 11.19 -11.61 9.41
CA GLN A 149 12.01 -12.67 10.02
C GLN A 149 12.15 -13.87 9.09
N GLU A 150 11.09 -14.24 8.39
CA GLU A 150 11.07 -15.38 7.45
C GLU A 150 11.93 -15.14 6.21
N MET A 151 12.19 -13.88 5.84
CA MET A 151 13.08 -13.51 4.72
C MET A 151 14.59 -13.63 5.02
N ARG A 152 14.95 -14.19 6.18
CA ARG A 152 16.35 -14.46 6.57
C ARG A 152 17.13 -15.15 5.45
N GLY A 153 18.35 -14.67 5.21
CA GLY A 153 19.27 -15.25 4.22
C GLY A 153 19.01 -14.80 2.77
N ARG A 154 17.93 -14.06 2.50
CA ARG A 154 17.62 -13.53 1.16
C ARG A 154 17.95 -12.04 0.97
N ASN A 155 18.45 -11.39 2.01
CA ASN A 155 18.69 -9.93 2.03
C ASN A 155 17.44 -9.12 1.59
N ILE A 156 16.24 -9.60 1.90
CA ILE A 156 14.97 -8.92 1.58
C ILE A 156 14.50 -8.16 2.83
N THR A 157 14.16 -6.88 2.68
CA THR A 157 13.51 -6.13 3.76
C THR A 157 12.00 -6.13 3.59
N VAL A 158 11.29 -6.16 4.72
CA VAL A 158 9.82 -6.14 4.75
C VAL A 158 9.38 -5.08 5.75
N ASN A 159 8.67 -4.06 5.28
CA ASN A 159 8.24 -2.94 6.12
C ASN A 159 6.79 -2.56 5.82
N ALA A 160 6.19 -1.82 6.75
CA ALA A 160 4.90 -1.17 6.56
C ALA A 160 5.09 0.35 6.58
N VAL A 161 4.31 1.06 5.75
CA VAL A 161 4.13 2.52 5.84
C VAL A 161 2.72 2.77 6.32
N ALA A 162 2.56 3.61 7.34
CA ALA A 162 1.29 3.92 8.00
C ALA A 162 0.97 5.41 7.86
N PRO A 163 0.32 5.83 6.76
CA PRO A 163 -0.05 7.23 6.55
C PRO A 163 -1.03 7.76 7.59
N GLY A 164 -0.94 9.06 7.88
CA GLY A 164 -2.05 9.84 8.44
C GLY A 164 -3.10 10.21 7.39
N PRO A 165 -4.09 11.05 7.75
CA PRO A 165 -5.00 11.68 6.79
C PRO A 165 -4.24 12.24 5.59
N THR A 166 -4.49 11.68 4.41
CA THR A 166 -3.84 12.04 3.16
C THR A 166 -4.92 12.37 2.14
N ALA A 167 -4.73 13.41 1.34
CA ALA A 167 -5.70 13.86 0.35
C ALA A 167 -5.80 12.89 -0.85
N THR A 168 -6.38 11.71 -0.63
CA THR A 168 -6.70 10.71 -1.66
C THR A 168 -8.20 10.55 -1.79
N ASP A 169 -8.67 10.07 -2.94
CA ASP A 169 -10.10 9.76 -3.15
C ASP A 169 -10.63 8.81 -2.07
N LEU A 170 -9.88 7.75 -1.75
CA LEU A 170 -10.19 6.80 -0.67
C LEU A 170 -10.43 7.51 0.68
N PHE A 171 -9.64 8.54 0.99
CA PHE A 171 -9.80 9.28 2.24
C PHE A 171 -10.92 10.31 2.17
N LEU A 172 -11.07 11.03 1.07
CA LEU A 172 -12.02 12.14 0.94
C LEU A 172 -13.47 11.66 0.74
N GLU A 173 -13.66 10.48 0.16
CA GLU A 173 -14.98 9.89 -0.08
C GLU A 173 -15.83 9.84 1.21
N GLY A 174 -17.06 10.35 1.11
CA GLY A 174 -18.04 10.34 2.20
C GLY A 174 -17.76 11.28 3.38
N LYS A 175 -16.74 12.15 3.31
CA LYS A 175 -16.43 13.12 4.37
C LYS A 175 -16.94 14.52 4.04
N SER A 176 -17.50 15.20 5.04
CA SER A 176 -17.88 16.61 4.90
C SER A 176 -16.64 17.51 4.90
N PRO A 177 -16.71 18.71 4.29
CA PRO A 177 -15.63 19.70 4.36
C PRO A 177 -15.20 20.04 5.79
N GLU A 178 -16.14 20.11 6.73
CA GLU A 178 -15.87 20.40 8.14
C GLU A 178 -15.10 19.25 8.80
N LEU A 179 -15.43 18.00 8.45
CA LEU A 179 -14.69 16.83 8.93
C LEU A 179 -13.26 16.83 8.38
N ILE A 180 -13.09 17.19 7.11
CA ILE A 180 -11.78 17.29 6.46
C ILE A 180 -10.93 18.39 7.11
N ASP A 181 -11.48 19.58 7.32
CA ASP A 181 -10.80 20.70 8.01
C ASP A 181 -10.43 20.34 9.46
N ARG A 182 -11.31 19.63 10.17
CA ARG A 182 -10.97 19.14 11.51
C ARG A 182 -9.82 18.13 11.48
N MET A 183 -9.82 17.22 10.50
CA MET A 183 -8.77 16.20 10.36
C MET A 183 -7.42 16.80 9.95
N SER A 184 -7.39 17.84 9.11
CA SER A 184 -6.14 18.52 8.73
C SER A 184 -5.45 19.17 9.93
N LYS A 185 -6.23 19.64 10.91
CA LYS A 185 -5.76 20.25 12.16
C LYS A 185 -5.33 19.25 13.24
N MET A 186 -5.49 17.94 13.01
CA MET A 186 -5.02 16.92 13.97
C MET A 186 -3.51 16.74 13.94
N SER A 187 -2.90 16.99 12.79
CA SER A 187 -1.45 17.02 12.63
C SER A 187 -0.91 18.36 13.11
N PRO A 188 0.19 18.40 13.89
CA PRO A 188 0.92 19.63 14.19
C PRO A 188 1.39 20.43 12.96
N LEU A 189 1.42 19.80 11.77
CA LEU A 189 1.72 20.48 10.51
C LEU A 189 0.49 21.17 9.88
N GLU A 190 -0.69 21.07 10.51
CA GLU A 190 -1.94 21.76 10.18
C GLU A 190 -2.38 21.62 8.71
N ARG A 191 -2.05 20.48 8.10
CA ARG A 191 -2.49 20.10 6.75
C ARG A 191 -2.74 18.61 6.66
N LEU A 192 -3.53 18.20 5.66
CA LEU A 192 -3.51 16.82 5.20
C LEU A 192 -2.14 16.51 4.58
N GLY A 193 -1.71 15.26 4.73
CA GLY A 193 -0.66 14.70 3.91
C GLY A 193 -1.05 14.75 2.44
N GLN A 194 -0.05 14.88 1.56
CA GLN A 194 -0.22 14.71 0.13
C GLN A 194 0.28 13.31 -0.29
N PRO A 195 -0.25 12.71 -1.37
CA PRO A 195 0.23 11.42 -1.86
C PRO A 195 1.76 11.36 -2.05
N GLU A 196 2.39 12.48 -2.37
CA GLU A 196 3.83 12.64 -2.57
C GLU A 196 4.63 12.53 -1.26
N ASP A 197 4.06 12.97 -0.13
CA ASP A 197 4.67 12.80 1.20
C ASP A 197 4.86 11.31 1.49
N ILE A 198 3.84 10.50 1.17
CA ILE A 198 3.86 9.05 1.38
C ILE A 198 4.73 8.35 0.34
N ALA A 199 4.65 8.78 -0.92
CA ALA A 199 5.48 8.24 -2.00
C ALA A 199 6.97 8.39 -1.72
N SER A 200 7.39 9.48 -1.06
CA SER A 200 8.77 9.70 -0.66
C SER A 200 9.28 8.70 0.38
N VAL A 201 8.43 8.33 1.35
CA VAL A 201 8.77 7.29 2.35
C VAL A 201 8.86 5.91 1.70
N VAL A 202 7.95 5.61 0.77
CA VAL A 202 7.98 4.35 0.01
C VAL A 202 9.23 4.27 -0.88
N SER A 203 9.59 5.35 -1.56
CA SER A 203 10.82 5.47 -2.34
C SER A 203 12.07 5.23 -1.47
N PHE A 204 12.14 5.86 -0.29
CA PHE A 204 13.22 5.62 0.67
C PHE A 204 13.36 4.13 1.04
N LEU A 205 12.26 3.45 1.36
CA LEU A 205 12.28 2.02 1.73
C LEU A 205 12.62 1.10 0.54
N ALA A 206 12.19 1.47 -0.67
CA ALA A 206 12.49 0.76 -1.90
C ALA A 206 13.96 0.94 -2.33
N GLY A 207 14.54 2.09 -2.02
CA GLY A 207 15.89 2.50 -2.41
C GLY A 207 17.02 1.98 -1.50
N PRO A 208 18.27 2.37 -1.82
CA PRO A 208 19.45 1.98 -1.07
C PRO A 208 19.44 2.46 0.39
N ASP A 209 18.92 3.66 0.64
CA ASP A 209 18.91 4.28 1.98
C ASP A 209 18.03 3.51 2.99
N GLY A 210 17.01 2.81 2.50
CA GLY A 210 16.16 1.93 3.31
C GLY A 210 16.75 0.54 3.60
N GLY A 211 17.96 0.23 3.12
CA GLY A 211 18.51 -1.13 3.14
C GLY A 211 18.71 -1.75 4.52
N TRP A 212 18.77 -0.93 5.58
CA TRP A 212 18.89 -1.39 6.96
C TRP A 212 17.57 -1.33 7.76
N VAL A 213 16.49 -0.85 7.14
CA VAL A 213 15.17 -0.76 7.77
C VAL A 213 14.40 -2.02 7.41
N SER A 214 14.10 -2.88 8.38
CA SER A 214 13.30 -4.10 8.18
C SER A 214 12.47 -4.43 9.42
N GLY A 215 11.26 -4.97 9.21
CA GLY A 215 10.29 -5.29 10.25
C GLY A 215 9.64 -4.06 10.89
N GLN A 216 9.74 -2.88 10.27
CA GLN A 216 9.28 -1.62 10.85
C GLN A 216 7.92 -1.19 10.28
N THR A 217 7.11 -0.53 11.12
CA THR A 217 5.97 0.27 10.67
C THR A 217 6.33 1.75 10.77
N LEU A 218 6.59 2.40 9.62
CA LEU A 218 6.92 3.81 9.55
C LEU A 218 5.64 4.64 9.48
N ARG A 219 5.36 5.44 10.52
CA ARG A 219 4.20 6.34 10.54
C ARG A 219 4.56 7.66 9.87
N ALA A 220 3.95 7.93 8.72
CA ALA A 220 4.11 9.17 7.96
C ALA A 220 2.82 10.00 8.11
N ASN A 221 2.70 10.73 9.21
CA ASN A 221 1.42 11.28 9.67
C ASN A 221 1.50 12.71 10.20
N GLY A 222 2.60 13.43 9.91
CA GLY A 222 2.79 14.81 10.32
C GLY A 222 2.95 15.03 11.83
N GLY A 223 3.25 13.98 12.60
CA GLY A 223 3.40 14.07 14.05
C GLY A 223 2.09 13.89 14.82
N MET A 224 1.03 13.44 14.14
CA MET A 224 -0.23 13.07 14.77
C MET A 224 -0.01 11.87 15.71
N CYS A 225 -0.46 11.99 16.96
CA CYS A 225 -0.33 10.99 18.03
C CYS A 225 -1.70 10.58 18.60
#